data_AF-A0A453DHB0-F1
#
_entry.id   AF-A0A453DHB0-F1
#
_cell.length_a   1.000
_cell.length_b   1.000
_cell.length_c   1.000
_cell.angle_alpha   90.00
_cell.angle_beta   90.00
_cell.angle_gamma   90.00
#
_symmetry.space_group_name_H-M   'P 1'
#
loop_
_entity.id
_entity.type
_entity.pdbx_description
1 polymer ?
#
loop_
_entity_poly.entity_id
_entity_poly.type
_entity_poly.pdbx_seq_one_letter_code
_entity_poly.pdbx_strand_id
1 'polypeptide(L)'
;MECPTPAPDGLNFVCDYPEGDIRLSVDDWINRDYNYFEMLTPDMRNSSLQLQGPCYPVIFPSVNVYWSCQYIARASNVSLTHWQQMGGVNIEQNMLIDKTIHKAIDSRSAVLKRYVADIGKSWPVLIVCGALLPLFLSVIWLLMIRYFVAAMTWITVVLFNALIVSVTMFCYIKAGWLGNDPLTVVIGESDPYVHISGREISHLHVATVLMTVIMIIAFLSSIAIVRRILIATPVL
;
A
#
# COMPACT_ATOMS: atom_id res chain seq x y z
N MET A 1 1.91 26.36 -14.06
CA MET A 1 0.89 27.40 -14.24
C MET A 1 1.45 28.68 -13.67
N GLU A 2 1.71 29.65 -14.54
CA GLU A 2 2.12 30.99 -14.11
C GLU A 2 0.87 31.75 -13.66
N CYS A 3 0.98 32.48 -12.56
CA CYS A 3 -0.12 33.25 -12.00
C CYS A 3 -0.02 34.69 -12.51
N PRO A 4 -1.14 35.34 -12.85
CA PRO A 4 -1.11 36.69 -13.38
C PRO A 4 -0.56 37.66 -12.32
N THR A 5 0.39 38.48 -12.76
CA THR A 5 0.99 39.53 -11.95
C THR A 5 0.66 40.90 -12.54
N PRO A 6 0.45 41.93 -11.71
CA PRO A 6 0.19 43.27 -12.20
C PRO A 6 1.39 43.77 -12.99
N ALA A 7 1.13 44.41 -14.13
CA ALA A 7 2.17 45.03 -14.94
C ALA A 7 2.86 46.17 -14.16
N PRO A 8 4.18 46.37 -14.35
CA PRO A 8 4.92 47.44 -13.67
C PRO A 8 4.44 48.84 -14.06
N ASP A 9 4.10 49.03 -15.34
CA ASP A 9 3.81 50.35 -15.94
C ASP A 9 2.40 50.44 -16.56
N GLY A 10 1.48 49.51 -16.24
CA GLY A 10 0.18 49.47 -16.90
C GLY A 10 -0.87 48.60 -16.20
N LEU A 11 -1.97 48.32 -16.91
CA LEU A 11 -3.02 47.42 -16.46
C LEU A 11 -3.18 46.26 -17.44
N ASN A 12 -2.93 45.05 -16.96
CA ASN A 12 -3.22 43.82 -17.69
C ASN A 12 -4.63 43.32 -17.34
N PHE A 13 -5.25 42.65 -18.30
CA PHE A 13 -6.53 41.99 -18.14
C PHE A 13 -6.38 40.49 -18.37
N VAL A 14 -7.11 39.70 -17.59
CA VAL A 14 -7.31 38.28 -17.86
C VAL A 14 -8.78 38.09 -18.18
N CYS A 15 -9.05 37.53 -19.35
CA CYS A 15 -10.39 37.33 -19.85
C CYS A 15 -10.74 35.85 -19.90
N ASP A 16 -11.99 35.53 -19.58
CA ASP A 16 -12.54 34.18 -19.70
C ASP A 16 -12.47 33.70 -21.17
N TYR A 17 -12.52 32.40 -21.44
CA TYR A 17 -12.54 31.93 -22.81
C TYR A 17 -13.79 32.49 -23.54
N PRO A 18 -13.66 33.08 -24.74
CA PRO A 18 -14.76 33.82 -25.34
C PRO A 18 -15.90 32.89 -25.78
N GLU A 19 -17.03 33.02 -25.11
CA GLU A 19 -18.29 32.36 -25.45
C GLU A 19 -19.23 33.37 -26.12
N GLY A 20 -19.15 33.53 -27.46
CA GLY A 20 -20.02 34.46 -28.18
C GLY A 20 -19.53 34.91 -29.56
N ASP A 21 -19.78 36.18 -29.89
CA ASP A 21 -19.47 36.81 -31.19
C ASP A 21 -17.96 36.88 -31.48
N ILE A 22 -17.14 36.89 -30.43
CA ILE A 22 -15.68 36.82 -30.54
C ILE A 22 -15.30 35.33 -30.64
N ARG A 23 -14.87 34.88 -31.83
CA ARG A 23 -14.40 33.51 -32.03
C ARG A 23 -12.88 33.46 -32.03
N LEU A 24 -12.30 33.04 -30.91
CA LEU A 24 -10.87 32.85 -30.74
C LEU A 24 -10.57 31.36 -30.50
N SER A 25 -9.57 30.80 -31.18
CA SER A 25 -9.13 29.43 -30.89
C SER A 25 -8.49 29.37 -29.50
N VAL A 26 -8.48 28.19 -28.87
CA VAL A 26 -7.83 28.01 -27.56
C VAL A 26 -6.35 28.35 -27.63
N ASP A 27 -5.68 27.98 -28.72
CA ASP A 27 -4.26 28.28 -28.93
C ASP A 27 -4.02 29.78 -29.10
N ASP A 28 -4.88 30.49 -29.86
CA ASP A 28 -4.78 31.94 -30.03
C ASP A 28 -5.09 32.71 -28.74
N TRP A 29 -5.98 32.18 -27.90
CA TRP A 29 -6.30 32.75 -26.58
C TRP A 29 -5.10 32.63 -25.62
N ILE A 30 -4.45 31.47 -25.60
CA ILE A 30 -3.23 31.24 -24.81
C ILE A 30 -2.07 32.10 -25.34
N ASN A 31 -1.88 32.18 -26.66
CA ASN A 31 -0.82 32.98 -27.28
C ASN A 31 -0.96 34.49 -27.01
N ARG A 32 -2.16 34.96 -26.65
CA ARG A 32 -2.45 36.35 -26.27
C ARG A 32 -2.41 36.59 -24.76
N ASP A 33 -1.84 35.65 -24.01
CA ASP A 33 -1.76 35.71 -22.55
C ASP A 33 -3.13 35.97 -21.90
N TYR A 34 -4.17 35.35 -22.46
CA TYR A 34 -5.56 35.44 -22.01
C TYR A 34 -6.16 36.86 -22.08
N ASN A 35 -5.49 37.80 -22.75
CA ASN A 35 -5.95 39.19 -22.88
C ASN A 35 -6.51 39.47 -24.27
N TYR A 36 -7.82 39.73 -24.34
CA TYR A 36 -8.49 40.24 -25.52
C TYR A 36 -9.40 41.44 -25.22
N PHE A 37 -9.13 42.16 -24.12
CA PHE A 37 -9.95 43.28 -23.63
C PHE A 37 -10.18 44.36 -24.69
N GLU A 38 -9.18 44.63 -25.53
CA GLU A 38 -9.29 45.63 -26.61
C GLU A 38 -10.28 45.23 -27.71
N MET A 39 -10.53 43.93 -27.89
CA MET A 39 -11.44 43.39 -28.89
C MET A 39 -12.91 43.40 -28.45
N LEU A 40 -13.18 43.73 -27.18
CA LEU A 40 -14.55 43.80 -26.67
C LEU A 40 -15.31 44.96 -27.30
N THR A 41 -16.60 44.71 -27.57
CA THR A 41 -17.59 45.76 -27.85
C THR A 41 -17.69 46.74 -26.68
N PRO A 42 -18.10 48.00 -26.90
CA PRO A 42 -18.21 49.01 -25.84
C PRO A 42 -19.05 48.57 -24.63
N ASP A 43 -20.15 47.85 -24.87
CA ASP A 43 -21.04 47.37 -23.80
C ASP A 43 -20.36 46.31 -22.91
N MET A 44 -19.71 45.33 -23.53
CA MET A 44 -18.93 44.29 -22.82
C MET A 44 -17.75 44.88 -22.06
N ARG A 45 -17.14 45.96 -22.58
CA ARG A 45 -16.07 46.69 -21.90
C ARG A 45 -16.60 47.36 -20.63
N ASN A 46 -17.77 47.99 -20.70
CA ASN A 46 -18.39 48.61 -19.53
C ASN A 46 -18.79 47.56 -18.47
N SER A 47 -19.31 46.40 -18.90
CA SER A 47 -19.56 45.25 -18.02
C SER A 47 -18.29 44.75 -17.32
N SER A 48 -17.19 44.64 -18.08
CA SER A 48 -15.88 44.26 -17.54
C SER A 48 -15.36 45.30 -16.53
N LEU A 49 -15.56 46.60 -16.79
CA LEU A 49 -15.25 47.69 -15.86
C LEU A 49 -16.07 47.64 -14.55
N GLN A 50 -17.25 47.01 -14.60
CA GLN A 50 -18.10 46.73 -13.43
C GLN A 50 -17.81 45.37 -12.78
N LEU A 51 -16.75 44.67 -13.20
CA LEU A 51 -16.39 43.33 -12.72
C LEU A 51 -17.48 42.26 -12.97
N GLN A 52 -18.35 42.49 -13.95
CA GLN A 52 -19.38 41.52 -14.36
C GLN A 52 -18.90 40.59 -15.50
N GLY A 53 -17.68 40.80 -15.99
CA GLY A 53 -17.05 40.01 -17.04
C GLY A 53 -17.27 40.56 -18.46
N PRO A 54 -16.64 39.95 -19.47
CA PRO A 54 -15.84 38.71 -19.42
C PRO A 54 -14.35 38.91 -19.10
N CYS A 55 -13.88 40.15 -18.94
CA CYS A 55 -12.48 40.46 -18.64
C CYS A 55 -12.31 41.10 -17.26
N TYR A 56 -11.27 40.70 -16.53
CA TYR A 56 -11.00 41.18 -15.18
C TYR A 56 -9.60 41.81 -15.07
N PRO A 57 -9.46 42.93 -14.34
CA PRO A 57 -8.20 43.63 -14.21
C PRO A 57 -7.25 42.93 -13.23
N VAL A 58 -5.97 42.80 -13.60
CA VAL A 58 -4.93 42.23 -12.73
C VAL A 58 -4.34 43.32 -11.85
N ILE A 59 -4.96 43.54 -10.68
CA ILE A 59 -4.59 44.61 -9.75
C ILE A 59 -3.79 44.07 -8.55
N PHE A 60 -4.08 42.85 -8.14
CA PHE A 60 -3.44 42.20 -6.99
C PHE A 60 -2.33 41.26 -7.45
N PRO A 61 -1.12 41.34 -6.87
CA PRO A 61 -0.07 40.38 -7.16
C PRO A 61 -0.44 39.01 -6.60
N SER A 62 -0.26 37.98 -7.44
CA SER A 62 -0.55 36.59 -7.09
C SER A 62 0.67 35.69 -7.32
N VAL A 63 0.79 34.64 -6.50
CA VAL A 63 1.84 33.62 -6.66
C VAL A 63 1.22 32.23 -6.70
N ASN A 64 1.92 31.31 -7.36
CA ASN A 64 1.52 29.91 -7.39
C ASN A 64 1.84 29.24 -6.04
N VAL A 65 0.79 28.84 -5.33
CA VAL A 65 0.87 28.05 -4.11
C VAL A 65 0.14 26.73 -4.37
N TYR A 66 0.89 25.64 -4.52
CA TYR A 66 0.35 24.30 -4.76
C TYR A 66 -0.68 24.23 -5.91
N TRP A 67 -0.33 24.73 -7.10
CA TRP A 67 -1.19 24.71 -8.30
C TRP A 67 -2.44 25.61 -8.22
N SER A 68 -2.48 26.53 -7.26
CA SER A 68 -3.51 27.58 -7.13
C SER A 68 -2.85 28.95 -7.04
N CYS A 69 -3.42 29.96 -7.68
CA CYS A 69 -2.97 31.34 -7.51
C CYS A 69 -3.56 31.94 -6.24
N GLN A 70 -2.71 32.53 -5.39
CA GLN A 70 -3.11 33.22 -4.16
C GLN A 70 -2.57 34.65 -4.16
N TYR A 71 -3.36 35.60 -3.68
CA TYR A 71 -2.92 36.99 -3.53
C TYR A 71 -1.90 37.11 -2.39
N ILE A 72 -0.81 37.84 -2.62
CA ILE A 72 0.30 37.97 -1.66
C ILE A 72 0.45 39.36 -1.06
N ALA A 73 -0.09 40.39 -1.71
CA ALA A 73 0.07 41.77 -1.27
C ALA A 73 -1.13 42.64 -1.67
N ARG A 74 -1.07 43.90 -1.25
CA ARG A 74 -2.06 44.94 -1.57
C ARG A 74 -2.11 45.20 -3.09
N ALA A 75 -3.18 45.86 -3.52
CA ALA A 75 -3.34 46.36 -4.89
C ALA A 75 -2.11 47.16 -5.33
N SER A 76 -1.62 46.95 -6.56
CA SER A 76 -0.54 47.78 -7.07
C SER A 76 -1.08 49.19 -7.38
N ASN A 77 -0.38 50.22 -6.90
CA ASN A 77 -0.85 51.60 -7.05
C ASN A 77 -0.99 51.99 -8.53
N VAL A 78 -0.05 51.52 -9.38
CA VAL A 78 -0.02 51.82 -10.82
C VAL A 78 -1.21 51.18 -11.55
N SER A 79 -1.44 49.88 -11.34
CA SER A 79 -2.58 49.19 -11.98
C SER A 79 -3.92 49.74 -11.50
N LEU A 80 -4.02 50.10 -10.21
CA LEU A 80 -5.23 50.66 -9.64
C LEU A 80 -5.53 52.07 -10.17
N THR A 81 -4.51 52.93 -10.32
CA THR A 81 -4.72 54.26 -10.91
C THR A 81 -5.17 54.15 -12.37
N HIS A 82 -4.58 53.24 -13.14
CA HIS A 82 -5.02 52.97 -14.52
C HIS A 82 -6.44 52.43 -14.60
N TRP A 83 -6.82 51.53 -13.67
CA TRP A 83 -8.18 51.03 -13.56
C TRP A 83 -9.20 52.14 -13.29
N GLN A 84 -8.89 53.03 -12.34
CA GLN A 84 -9.74 54.18 -12.01
C GLN A 84 -9.84 55.18 -13.17
N GLN A 85 -8.75 55.40 -13.91
CA GLN A 85 -8.75 56.25 -15.10
C GLN A 85 -9.65 55.70 -16.21
N MET A 86 -9.82 54.38 -16.29
CA MET A 86 -10.74 53.73 -17.23
C MET A 86 -12.20 53.72 -16.77
N GLY A 87 -12.54 54.36 -15.65
CA GLY A 87 -13.91 54.40 -15.11
C GLY A 87 -14.32 53.11 -14.41
N GLY A 88 -13.34 52.30 -13.97
CA GLY A 88 -13.59 51.10 -13.20
C GLY A 88 -14.22 51.37 -11.84
N VAL A 89 -14.96 50.40 -11.31
CA VAL A 89 -15.59 50.51 -10.00
C VAL A 89 -14.56 50.70 -8.87
N ASN A 90 -14.95 51.41 -7.82
CA ASN A 90 -14.08 51.63 -6.65
C ASN A 90 -13.85 50.31 -5.92
N ILE A 91 -12.59 49.89 -5.86
CA ILE A 91 -12.16 48.69 -5.15
C ILE A 91 -11.62 49.14 -3.78
N GLU A 92 -12.24 48.66 -2.71
CA GLU A 92 -11.74 48.90 -1.37
C GLU A 92 -10.35 48.27 -1.21
N GLN A 93 -9.32 49.12 -1.06
CA GLN A 93 -7.94 48.70 -0.83
C GLN A 93 -7.74 48.00 0.53
N ASN A 94 -8.76 48.03 1.39
CA ASN A 94 -8.75 47.41 2.71
C ASN A 94 -8.99 45.90 2.60
N MET A 95 -8.01 45.20 2.05
CA MET A 95 -7.83 43.78 2.33
C MET A 95 -7.49 43.62 3.83
N LEU A 96 -8.51 43.62 4.69
CA LEU A 96 -8.53 42.86 5.95
C LEU A 96 -8.57 41.34 5.67
N ILE A 97 -7.92 40.92 4.58
CA ILE A 97 -7.73 39.54 4.16
C ILE A 97 -6.99 38.78 5.25
N ASP A 98 -6.16 39.44 6.05
CA ASP A 98 -5.55 38.78 7.19
C ASP A 98 -6.59 38.34 8.24
N LYS A 99 -7.46 39.23 8.76
CA LYS A 99 -8.44 38.83 9.81
C LYS A 99 -9.67 38.08 9.31
N THR A 100 -10.20 38.41 8.13
CA THR A 100 -11.41 37.75 7.63
C THR A 100 -11.07 36.37 7.08
N ILE A 101 -9.90 36.20 6.45
CA ILE A 101 -9.44 34.89 6.00
C ILE A 101 -8.88 34.10 7.17
N HIS A 102 -8.15 34.68 8.14
CA HIS A 102 -7.82 33.93 9.36
C HIS A 102 -9.08 33.51 10.11
N LYS A 103 -10.15 34.31 10.21
CA LYS A 103 -11.39 33.89 10.88
C LYS A 103 -12.23 32.86 10.09
N ALA A 104 -12.10 32.83 8.75
CA ALA A 104 -12.75 31.83 7.90
C ALA A 104 -11.92 30.54 7.73
N ILE A 105 -10.60 30.61 7.90
CA ILE A 105 -9.64 29.49 7.83
C ILE A 105 -9.40 28.86 9.21
N ASP A 106 -9.39 29.66 10.28
CA ASP A 106 -9.14 29.25 11.66
C ASP A 106 -10.39 28.65 12.30
N SER A 107 -10.76 27.45 11.88
CA SER A 107 -10.86 26.47 12.96
C SER A 107 -10.66 25.05 12.48
N ARG A 108 -11.31 24.57 11.42
CA ARG A 108 -11.19 23.14 11.04
C ARG A 108 -11.35 22.80 9.56
N SER A 109 -12.06 23.60 8.77
CA SER A 109 -12.51 23.20 7.43
C SER A 109 -11.50 23.46 6.31
N ALA A 110 -10.70 24.53 6.40
CA ALA A 110 -9.69 24.84 5.37
C ALA A 110 -8.50 23.88 5.40
N VAL A 111 -8.09 23.45 6.60
CA VAL A 111 -7.08 22.41 6.80
C VAL A 111 -7.60 21.07 6.28
N LEU A 112 -8.86 20.74 6.56
CA LEU A 112 -9.51 19.53 6.02
C LEU A 112 -9.59 19.56 4.49
N LYS A 113 -9.94 20.70 3.87
CA LYS A 113 -9.98 20.83 2.40
C LYS A 113 -8.63 20.57 1.75
N ARG A 114 -7.53 21.05 2.36
CA ARG A 114 -6.17 20.80 1.87
C ARG A 114 -5.79 19.33 2.01
N TYR A 115 -6.05 18.71 3.16
CA TYR A 115 -5.84 17.28 3.34
C TYR A 115 -6.69 16.41 2.39
N VAL A 116 -7.95 16.78 2.16
CA VAL A 116 -8.83 16.06 1.23
C VAL A 116 -8.36 16.21 -0.22
N ALA A 117 -7.84 17.38 -0.62
CA ALA A 117 -7.25 17.56 -1.94
C ALA A 117 -5.97 16.74 -2.14
N ASP A 118 -5.10 16.68 -1.13
CA ASP A 118 -3.89 15.85 -1.15
C ASP A 118 -4.20 14.35 -1.14
N ILE A 119 -5.25 13.93 -0.42
CA ILE A 119 -5.79 12.56 -0.47
C ILE A 119 -6.37 12.26 -1.85
N GLY A 120 -7.07 13.20 -2.47
CA GLY A 120 -7.62 13.02 -3.83
C GLY A 120 -6.52 12.80 -4.88
N LYS A 121 -5.40 13.53 -4.78
CA LYS A 121 -4.25 13.36 -5.68
C LYS A 121 -3.46 12.07 -5.39
N SER A 122 -3.37 11.67 -4.12
CA SER A 122 -2.57 10.52 -3.66
C SER A 122 -3.37 9.23 -3.49
N TRP A 123 -4.68 9.25 -3.78
CA TRP A 123 -5.61 8.12 -3.67
C TRP A 123 -5.11 6.84 -4.34
N PRO A 124 -4.51 6.86 -5.55
CA PRO A 124 -3.98 5.64 -6.17
C PRO A 124 -2.88 5.00 -5.34
N VAL A 125 -1.98 5.81 -4.76
CA VAL A 125 -0.87 5.33 -3.94
C VAL A 125 -1.38 4.79 -2.60
N LEU A 126 -2.39 5.44 -2.01
CA LEU A 126 -3.03 4.97 -0.78
C LEU A 126 -3.76 3.64 -0.97
N ILE A 127 -4.49 3.45 -2.07
CA ILE A 127 -5.10 2.15 -2.37
C ILE A 127 -4.03 1.09 -2.59
N VAL A 128 -3.02 1.38 -3.41
CA VAL A 128 -2.03 0.37 -3.80
C VAL A 128 -1.14 -0.01 -2.62
N CYS A 129 -0.56 0.96 -1.92
CA CYS A 129 0.37 0.74 -0.81
C CYS A 129 -0.35 0.47 0.53
N GLY A 130 -1.52 1.08 0.76
CA GLY A 130 -2.24 1.00 2.03
C GLY A 130 -3.28 -0.12 2.11
N ALA A 131 -3.82 -0.60 0.99
CA ALA A 131 -4.83 -1.65 0.98
C ALA A 131 -4.38 -2.87 0.18
N LEU A 132 -4.04 -2.71 -1.10
CA LEU A 132 -3.83 -3.84 -2.00
C LEU A 132 -2.56 -4.64 -1.65
N LEU A 133 -1.42 -3.97 -1.50
CA LEU A 133 -0.15 -4.60 -1.10
C LEU A 133 -0.21 -5.31 0.25
N PRO A 134 -0.66 -4.68 1.36
CA PRO A 134 -0.69 -5.33 2.66
C PRO A 134 -1.72 -6.47 2.70
N LEU A 135 -2.85 -6.36 2.01
CA LEU A 135 -3.80 -7.47 1.89
C LEU A 135 -3.18 -8.65 1.13
N PHE A 136 -2.51 -8.37 0.01
CA PHE A 136 -1.86 -9.42 -0.77
C PHE A 136 -0.73 -10.10 0.01
N LEU A 137 0.10 -9.33 0.70
CA LEU A 137 1.16 -9.84 1.55
C LEU A 137 0.59 -10.66 2.71
N SER A 138 -0.53 -10.23 3.30
CA SER A 138 -1.23 -10.95 4.37
C SER A 138 -1.79 -12.29 3.88
N VAL A 139 -2.42 -12.34 2.70
CA VAL A 139 -2.91 -13.60 2.11
C VAL A 139 -1.75 -14.56 1.81
N ILE A 140 -0.67 -14.05 1.21
CA ILE A 140 0.54 -14.87 0.97
C ILE A 140 1.10 -15.41 2.28
N TRP A 141 1.17 -14.58 3.32
CA TRP A 141 1.67 -14.99 4.62
C TRP A 141 0.82 -16.10 5.25
N LEU A 142 -0.51 -15.96 5.20
CA LEU A 142 -1.43 -17.00 5.68
C LEU A 142 -1.29 -18.30 4.90
N LEU A 143 -1.18 -18.22 3.57
CA LEU A 143 -0.90 -19.39 2.73
C LEU A 143 0.45 -20.03 3.08
N MET A 144 1.49 -19.23 3.32
CA MET A 144 2.80 -19.72 3.70
C MET A 144 2.75 -20.49 5.03
N ILE A 145 2.07 -19.95 6.06
CA ILE A 145 1.88 -20.66 7.33
C ILE A 145 1.11 -21.97 7.12
N ARG A 146 0.04 -21.94 6.31
CA ARG A 146 -0.76 -23.14 6.03
C ARG A 146 0.09 -24.26 5.41
N TYR A 147 0.88 -23.94 4.39
CA TYR A 147 1.77 -24.92 3.75
C TYR A 147 2.89 -25.38 4.69
N PHE A 148 3.47 -24.49 5.49
CA PHE A 148 4.57 -24.85 6.39
C PHE A 148 4.11 -25.76 7.53
N VAL A 149 2.95 -25.47 8.13
CA VAL A 149 2.34 -26.31 9.18
C VAL A 149 1.94 -27.68 8.63
N ALA A 150 1.35 -27.71 7.43
CA ALA A 150 1.07 -28.97 6.73
C ALA A 150 2.37 -29.78 6.52
N ALA A 151 3.41 -29.17 5.94
CA ALA A 151 4.68 -29.84 5.70
C ALA A 151 5.32 -30.36 7.00
N MET A 152 5.38 -29.55 8.05
CA MET A 152 5.95 -29.93 9.35
C MET A 152 5.23 -31.15 9.96
N THR A 153 3.90 -31.17 9.92
CA THR A 153 3.11 -32.28 10.47
C THR A 153 3.31 -33.57 9.69
N TRP A 154 3.37 -33.52 8.35
CA TRP A 154 3.68 -34.71 7.54
C TRP A 154 5.11 -35.22 7.74
N ILE A 155 6.09 -34.31 7.79
CA ILE A 155 7.50 -34.67 8.02
C ILE A 155 7.66 -35.36 9.37
N THR A 156 7.04 -34.84 10.43
CA THR A 156 7.13 -35.43 11.77
C THR A 156 6.46 -36.79 11.86
N VAL A 157 5.29 -36.99 11.24
CA VAL A 157 4.62 -38.30 11.17
C VAL A 157 5.48 -39.33 10.43
N VAL A 158 6.05 -38.97 9.28
CA VAL A 158 6.92 -39.86 8.50
C VAL A 158 8.17 -40.20 9.29
N LEU A 159 8.83 -39.20 9.88
CA LEU A 159 10.06 -39.40 10.66
C LEU A 159 9.82 -40.25 11.90
N PHE A 160 8.72 -40.04 12.62
CA PHE A 160 8.35 -40.85 13.78
C PHE A 160 8.12 -42.32 13.41
N ASN A 161 7.39 -42.58 12.32
CA ASN A 161 7.17 -43.95 11.83
C ASN A 161 8.46 -44.60 11.32
N ALA A 162 9.33 -43.85 10.63
CA ALA A 162 10.62 -44.35 10.20
C ALA A 162 11.52 -44.70 11.39
N LEU A 163 11.54 -43.86 12.43
CA LEU A 163 12.35 -44.08 13.63
C LEU A 163 11.86 -45.29 14.41
N ILE A 164 10.56 -45.44 14.62
CA ILE A 164 10.03 -46.58 15.40
C ILE A 164 10.24 -47.91 14.67
N VAL A 165 10.14 -47.93 13.34
CA VAL A 165 10.50 -49.10 12.53
C VAL A 165 12.00 -49.39 12.64
N SER A 166 12.85 -48.37 12.57
CA SER A 166 14.31 -48.52 12.68
C SER A 166 14.73 -49.09 14.04
N VAL A 167 14.16 -48.58 15.14
CA VAL A 167 14.45 -49.09 16.49
C VAL A 167 13.93 -50.51 16.67
N THR A 168 12.72 -50.81 16.17
CA THR A 168 12.16 -52.16 16.26
C THR A 168 13.02 -53.16 15.46
N MET A 169 13.45 -52.78 14.26
CA MET A 169 14.37 -53.57 13.44
C MET A 169 15.72 -53.81 14.15
N PHE A 170 16.26 -52.79 14.82
CA PHE A 170 17.48 -52.93 15.61
C PHE A 170 17.32 -53.93 16.77
N CYS A 171 16.18 -53.90 17.47
CA CYS A 171 15.85 -54.88 18.50
C CYS A 171 15.71 -56.31 17.94
N TYR A 172 15.13 -56.47 16.74
CA TYR A 172 15.04 -57.77 16.06
C TYR A 172 16.43 -58.35 15.71
N ILE A 173 17.35 -57.49 15.26
CA ILE A 173 18.73 -57.88 14.97
C ILE A 173 19.44 -58.30 16.28
N LYS A 174 19.32 -57.50 17.34
CA LYS A 174 19.94 -57.81 18.65
C LYS A 174 19.34 -59.03 19.34
N ALA A 175 18.07 -59.35 19.09
CA ALA A 175 17.41 -60.55 19.59
C ALA A 175 17.78 -61.83 18.82
N GLY A 176 18.47 -61.71 17.68
CA GLY A 176 18.88 -62.85 16.86
C GLY A 176 17.73 -63.56 16.13
N TRP A 177 16.59 -62.88 15.96
CA TRP A 177 15.42 -63.44 15.24
C TRP A 177 15.55 -63.27 13.72
N LEU A 178 16.32 -62.29 13.25
CA LEU A 178 16.66 -62.13 11.84
C LEU A 178 17.94 -62.92 11.55
N GLY A 179 17.84 -63.96 10.72
CA GLY A 179 18.94 -64.88 10.42
C GLY A 179 20.20 -64.19 9.88
N ASN A 180 21.35 -64.79 10.14
CA ASN A 180 22.71 -64.26 9.93
C ASN A 180 23.12 -63.99 8.46
N ASP A 181 22.25 -64.18 7.48
CA ASP A 181 22.70 -64.40 6.10
C ASP A 181 22.80 -63.15 5.20
N PRO A 182 22.20 -61.97 5.52
CA PRO A 182 22.51 -60.75 4.77
C PRO A 182 23.13 -59.59 5.57
N LEU A 183 23.25 -59.67 6.91
CA LEU A 183 23.71 -58.53 7.74
C LEU A 183 25.10 -58.72 8.40
N THR A 184 25.63 -59.93 8.42
CA THR A 184 26.97 -60.27 8.98
C THR A 184 28.14 -59.71 8.13
N VAL A 185 27.87 -59.26 6.91
CA VAL A 185 28.89 -58.65 6.02
C VAL A 185 29.16 -57.19 6.38
N VAL A 186 28.19 -56.47 6.99
CA VAL A 186 28.32 -55.04 7.33
C VAL A 186 28.59 -54.83 8.82
N ILE A 187 28.09 -55.73 9.67
CA ILE A 187 28.34 -55.73 11.11
C ILE A 187 29.23 -56.95 11.35
N GLY A 188 30.54 -56.73 11.41
CA GLY A 188 31.54 -57.80 11.49
C GLY A 188 31.25 -58.87 12.54
N GLU A 189 31.87 -60.03 12.34
CA GLU A 189 31.70 -61.25 13.15
C GLU A 189 31.74 -60.95 14.65
N SER A 190 30.78 -61.54 15.39
CA SER A 190 30.60 -61.27 16.81
C SER A 190 31.88 -61.57 17.58
N ASP A 191 32.36 -60.56 18.31
CA ASP A 191 33.58 -60.61 19.10
C ASP A 191 33.55 -61.82 20.06
N PRO A 192 34.51 -62.76 20.00
CA PRO A 192 34.47 -64.03 20.74
C PRO A 192 34.58 -63.89 22.27
N TYR A 193 34.76 -62.66 22.78
CA TYR A 193 34.87 -62.33 24.20
C TYR A 193 33.56 -61.80 24.82
N VAL A 194 32.50 -61.58 24.02
CA VAL A 194 31.19 -61.15 24.53
C VAL A 194 30.31 -62.38 24.78
N HIS A 195 30.45 -62.99 25.96
CA HIS A 195 29.56 -64.05 26.41
C HIS A 195 28.21 -63.44 26.83
N ILE A 196 27.24 -63.45 25.92
CA ILE A 196 25.86 -63.08 26.24
C ILE A 196 25.25 -64.20 27.10
N SER A 197 24.88 -63.88 28.34
CA SER A 197 24.22 -64.82 29.24
C SER A 197 22.83 -65.19 28.71
N GLY A 198 22.40 -66.46 28.86
CA GLY A 198 21.05 -66.88 28.45
C GLY A 198 19.92 -66.06 29.10
N ARG A 199 20.17 -65.46 30.26
CA ARG A 199 19.24 -64.51 30.90
C ARG A 199 19.13 -63.21 30.11
N GLU A 200 20.22 -62.67 29.58
CA GLU A 200 20.24 -61.43 28.78
C GLU A 200 19.51 -61.59 27.45
N ILE A 201 19.62 -62.77 26.82
CA ILE A 201 18.86 -63.11 25.60
C ILE A 201 17.36 -63.11 25.87
N SER A 202 16.92 -63.68 27.00
CA SER A 202 15.49 -63.67 27.38
C SER A 202 14.96 -62.25 27.59
N HIS A 203 15.76 -61.36 28.19
CA HIS A 203 15.41 -59.94 28.34
C HIS A 203 15.33 -59.21 26.99
N LEU A 204 16.25 -59.52 26.06
CA LEU A 204 16.23 -58.98 24.71
C LEU A 204 14.99 -59.44 23.92
N HIS A 205 14.58 -60.71 24.05
CA HIS A 205 13.37 -61.23 23.39
C HIS A 205 12.11 -60.57 23.92
N VAL A 206 12.00 -60.42 25.25
CA VAL A 206 10.87 -59.71 25.88
C VAL A 206 10.84 -58.24 25.44
N ALA A 207 12.01 -57.57 25.39
CA ALA A 207 12.11 -56.19 24.92
C ALA A 207 11.69 -56.05 23.45
N THR A 208 12.09 -56.98 22.58
CA THR A 208 11.69 -56.98 21.17
C THR A 208 10.18 -57.15 21.00
N VAL A 209 9.56 -58.11 21.69
CA VAL A 209 8.10 -58.28 21.67
C VAL A 209 7.40 -57.01 22.16
N LEU A 210 7.87 -56.41 23.26
CA LEU A 210 7.31 -55.16 23.77
C LEU A 210 7.43 -54.01 22.76
N MET A 211 8.59 -53.86 22.11
CA MET A 211 8.80 -52.84 21.07
C MET A 211 7.90 -53.05 19.85
N THR A 212 7.60 -54.30 19.49
CA THR A 212 6.69 -54.60 18.37
C THR A 212 5.25 -54.22 18.67
N VAL A 213 4.79 -54.46 19.91
CA VAL A 213 3.47 -54.02 20.37
C VAL A 213 3.40 -52.49 20.33
N ILE A 214 4.44 -51.80 20.80
CA ILE A 214 4.51 -50.33 20.75
C ILE A 214 4.50 -49.84 19.30
N MET A 215 5.24 -50.47 18.39
CA MET A 215 5.25 -50.15 16.96
C MET A 215 3.86 -50.29 16.33
N ILE A 216 3.13 -51.38 16.61
CA ILE A 216 1.77 -51.60 16.09
C ILE A 216 0.82 -50.52 16.60
N ILE A 217 0.85 -50.21 17.91
CA ILE A 217 0.03 -49.15 18.51
C ILE A 217 0.36 -47.79 17.90
N ALA A 218 1.65 -47.48 17.73
CA ALA A 218 2.12 -46.24 17.12
C ALA A 218 1.72 -46.10 15.64
N PHE A 219 1.68 -47.20 14.90
CA PHE A 219 1.24 -47.20 13.51
C PHE A 219 -0.28 -46.99 13.40
N LEU A 220 -1.05 -47.69 14.25
CA LEU A 220 -2.50 -47.51 14.33
C LEU A 220 -2.88 -46.09 14.77
N SER A 221 -2.16 -45.51 15.74
CA SER A 221 -2.38 -44.13 16.16
C SER A 221 -1.99 -43.14 15.06
N SER A 222 -0.88 -43.36 14.35
CA SER A 222 -0.49 -42.55 13.19
C SER A 222 -1.59 -42.55 12.11
N ILE A 223 -2.14 -43.71 11.76
CA ILE A 223 -3.23 -43.82 10.78
C ILE A 223 -4.49 -43.08 11.26
N ALA A 224 -4.85 -43.21 12.54
CA ALA A 224 -6.01 -42.53 13.11
C ALA A 224 -5.84 -41.00 13.09
N ILE A 225 -4.62 -40.52 13.34
CA ILE A 225 -4.28 -39.09 13.34
C ILE A 225 -4.25 -38.52 11.92
N VAL A 226 -3.78 -39.28 10.91
CA VAL A 226 -3.75 -38.83 9.50
C VAL A 226 -5.13 -38.39 9.01
N ARG A 227 -6.21 -39.10 9.37
CA ARG A 227 -7.57 -38.67 9.03
C ARG A 227 -7.94 -37.33 9.66
N ARG A 228 -7.53 -37.09 10.91
CA ARG A 228 -7.78 -35.80 11.59
C ARG A 228 -6.94 -34.67 11.00
N ILE A 229 -5.68 -34.94 10.66
CA ILE A 229 -4.81 -33.97 9.99
C ILE A 229 -5.41 -33.60 8.62
N LEU A 230 -5.81 -34.57 7.81
CA LEU A 230 -6.41 -34.31 6.49
C LEU A 230 -7.70 -33.48 6.55
N ILE A 231 -8.47 -33.56 7.64
CA ILE A 231 -9.66 -32.72 7.86
C ILE A 231 -9.28 -31.33 8.38
N ALA A 232 -8.24 -31.21 9.21
CA ALA A 232 -7.84 -29.93 9.81
C ALA A 232 -6.98 -29.04 8.87
N THR A 233 -6.10 -29.65 8.08
CA THR A 233 -5.19 -28.93 7.17
C THR A 233 -5.87 -28.09 6.08
N PRO A 234 -7.03 -28.51 5.50
CA PRO A 234 -7.71 -27.70 4.51
C PRO A 234 -8.58 -26.57 5.08
N VAL A 235 -8.85 -26.59 6.40
CA VAL A 235 -9.77 -25.65 7.08
C VAL A 235 -9.01 -24.51 7.77
N LEU A 236 -7.70 -24.65 7.95
CA LEU A 236 -6.76 -23.58 8.32
C LEU A 236 -6.35 -22.76 7.11
#